data_AF-A0A0L8HZ81-F1
#
_entry.id   AF-A0A0L8HZ81-F1
#
_cell.length_a   1.000
_cell.length_b   1.000
_cell.length_c   1.000
_cell.angle_alpha   90.00
_cell.angle_beta   90.00
_cell.angle_gamma   90.00
#
_symmetry.space_group_name_H-M   'P 1'
#
loop_
_entity.id
_entity.type
_entity.pdbx_description
1 polymer ?
#
loop_
_entity_poly.entity_id
_entity_poly.type
_entity_poly.pdbx_seq_one_letter_code
_entity_poly.pdbx_strand_id
1 'polypeptide(L)'
;MKFTCEKNSVIVHSLLCVFGIGSWIAINGIWVELPILVQNLPEKWDLPSYLSVVIQLANIGPITYTLISVFLPNILNEKKVILTLLIIGSSACMLLSFFWDKVTIIAGRQHSSALLLLEFFLALVDCTSSVAFFPFVANFQEKYLISYFIGEGLSGLLPSFVALGQGAKNIECRNISTTDVDNITTYKLYPQLMPPHFPVRDFFLFLFTMMLLSGISFTLLNTLSICKNEMVINEKTFVRKDSKMTPSQSQQTTTVELNDRDAFVSPCDCSEIGASGESVDHLYRGTNDRSENSDDGNNDLVCSRTKHISLSLFIYLIFLTTLLNALSNGVLPAIQSYACLPYGNYPYFLSVLLNIMANPITCFVAYFLPSTNVIAFSITTLLGLIFASYELTLAVLSPNPFFKNESSGPVILVVSWSLVAIFITYSKLSIATIFRRQGRKGMYWYGAVSQAGSAVGSIIMFILVNVLHLFTSADACAN
;
A
#
# COMPACT_ATOMS: atom_id res chain seq x y z
N MET A 1 2.88 15.14 28.69
CA MET A 1 1.63 14.63 28.08
C MET A 1 1.18 13.42 28.91
N LYS A 2 0.24 13.60 29.85
CA LYS A 2 -0.32 12.48 30.63
C LYS A 2 -1.47 11.88 29.81
N PHE A 3 -1.30 10.67 29.28
CA PHE A 3 -2.39 9.91 28.70
C PHE A 3 -3.30 9.41 29.83
N THR A 4 -4.31 10.18 30.21
CA THR A 4 -5.43 9.64 30.99
C THR A 4 -6.26 8.77 30.06
N CYS A 5 -5.99 7.47 30.09
CA CYS A 5 -6.70 6.49 29.29
C CYS A 5 -8.06 6.22 29.96
N GLU A 6 -9.10 6.94 29.57
CA GLU A 6 -10.46 6.56 29.93
C GLU A 6 -10.76 5.18 29.34
N LYS A 7 -11.38 4.29 30.12
CA LYS A 7 -11.68 2.89 29.73
C LYS A 7 -12.45 2.79 28.39
N ASN A 8 -13.26 3.80 28.08
CA ASN A 8 -13.99 3.93 26.82
C ASN A 8 -13.07 4.15 25.62
N SER A 9 -11.93 4.84 25.81
CA SER A 9 -10.96 5.11 24.76
C SER A 9 -10.24 3.84 24.31
N VAL A 10 -9.94 2.92 25.23
CA VAL A 10 -9.24 1.66 24.91
C VAL A 10 -10.06 0.81 23.93
N ILE A 11 -11.36 0.69 24.16
CA ILE A 11 -12.26 -0.11 23.31
C ILE A 11 -12.26 0.43 21.88
N VAL A 12 -12.38 1.76 21.71
CA VAL A 12 -12.38 2.39 20.38
C VAL A 12 -11.03 2.21 19.68
N HIS A 13 -9.90 2.38 20.40
CA HIS A 13 -8.57 2.10 19.85
C HIS A 13 -8.43 0.64 19.37
N SER A 14 -8.88 -0.33 20.18
CA SER A 14 -8.82 -1.75 19.83
C SER A 14 -9.67 -2.06 18.60
N LEU A 15 -10.91 -1.58 18.55
CA LEU A 15 -11.81 -1.82 17.42
C LEU A 15 -11.28 -1.19 16.12
N LEU A 16 -10.73 0.03 16.18
CA LEU A 16 -10.13 0.67 15.01
C LEU A 16 -8.84 -0.01 14.55
N CYS A 17 -8.05 -0.54 15.48
CA CYS A 17 -6.89 -1.35 15.15
C CYS A 17 -7.30 -2.65 14.42
N VAL A 18 -8.27 -3.39 14.97
CA VAL A 18 -8.78 -4.62 14.32
C VAL A 18 -9.44 -4.32 12.98
N PHE A 19 -10.17 -3.20 12.87
CA PHE A 19 -10.71 -2.74 11.60
C PHE A 19 -9.60 -2.47 10.57
N GLY A 20 -8.55 -1.75 10.98
CA GLY A 20 -7.38 -1.44 10.15
C GLY A 20 -6.64 -2.68 9.67
N ILE A 21 -6.54 -3.75 10.47
CA ILE A 21 -5.93 -5.02 10.03
C ILE A 21 -6.61 -5.57 8.78
N GLY A 22 -7.95 -5.48 8.70
CA GLY A 22 -8.72 -5.97 7.56
C GLY A 22 -8.49 -5.24 6.23
N SER A 23 -7.74 -4.14 6.21
CA SER A 23 -7.53 -3.34 4.98
C SER A 23 -6.59 -3.98 3.95
N TRP A 24 -5.62 -4.78 4.40
CA TRP A 24 -4.57 -5.36 3.55
C TRP A 24 -4.18 -6.80 3.92
N ILE A 25 -4.82 -7.39 4.94
CA ILE A 25 -4.40 -8.70 5.48
C ILE A 25 -4.55 -9.83 4.47
N ALA A 26 -5.51 -9.72 3.55
CA ALA A 26 -5.79 -10.78 2.59
C ALA A 26 -4.68 -10.90 1.55
N ILE A 27 -4.36 -9.81 0.84
CA ILE A 27 -3.29 -9.82 -0.16
C ILE A 27 -1.92 -10.05 0.49
N ASN A 28 -1.63 -9.42 1.64
CA ASN A 28 -0.40 -9.70 2.37
C ASN A 28 -0.31 -11.19 2.75
N GLY A 29 -1.41 -11.81 3.15
CA GLY A 29 -1.48 -13.24 3.44
C GLY A 29 -1.16 -14.13 2.23
N ILE A 30 -1.71 -13.81 1.05
CA ILE A 30 -1.40 -14.55 -0.20
C ILE A 30 0.08 -14.44 -0.53
N TRP A 31 0.67 -13.24 -0.44
CA TRP A 31 2.09 -13.05 -0.72
C TRP A 31 2.98 -13.80 0.28
N VAL A 32 2.63 -13.82 1.56
CA VAL A 32 3.36 -14.61 2.57
C VAL A 32 3.31 -16.12 2.27
N GLU A 33 2.19 -16.63 1.76
CA GLU A 33 2.00 -18.05 1.41
C GLU A 33 2.58 -18.44 0.03
N LEU A 34 3.00 -17.45 -0.75
CA LEU A 34 3.53 -17.65 -2.10
C LEU A 34 4.63 -18.74 -2.19
N PRO A 35 5.58 -18.88 -1.24
CA PRO A 35 6.57 -19.94 -1.26
C PRO A 35 5.99 -21.36 -1.27
N ILE A 36 4.82 -21.56 -0.66
CA ILE A 36 4.12 -22.85 -0.67
C ILE A 36 3.25 -22.96 -1.92
N LEU A 37 2.54 -21.89 -2.31
CA LEU A 37 1.66 -21.87 -3.48
C LEU A 37 2.42 -22.17 -4.79
N VAL A 38 3.59 -21.54 -4.98
CA VAL A 38 4.46 -21.74 -6.17
C VAL A 38 4.87 -23.21 -6.35
N GLN A 39 4.94 -24.00 -5.29
CA GLN A 39 5.32 -25.41 -5.37
C GLN A 39 4.16 -26.35 -5.71
N ASN A 40 2.92 -25.90 -5.49
CA ASN A 40 1.72 -26.74 -5.60
C ASN A 40 0.83 -26.40 -6.79
N LEU A 41 0.93 -25.17 -7.31
CA LEU A 41 0.05 -24.67 -8.36
C LEU A 41 0.67 -24.80 -9.77
N PRO A 42 -0.15 -25.00 -10.81
CA PRO A 42 0.30 -25.22 -12.18
C PRO A 42 1.14 -24.09 -12.77
N GLU A 43 0.93 -22.83 -12.36
CA GLU A 43 1.73 -21.68 -12.81
C GLU A 43 3.19 -21.73 -12.30
N LYS A 44 3.46 -22.47 -11.23
CA LYS A 44 4.79 -22.58 -10.63
C LYS A 44 5.46 -21.21 -10.43
N TRP A 45 6.66 -21.02 -10.98
CA TRP A 45 7.49 -19.83 -10.79
C TRP A 45 6.88 -18.61 -11.49
N ASP A 46 5.95 -18.80 -12.41
CA ASP A 46 5.23 -17.71 -13.08
C ASP A 46 4.12 -17.12 -12.22
N LEU A 47 3.62 -17.87 -11.23
CA LEU A 47 2.50 -17.47 -10.38
C LEU A 47 2.58 -16.03 -9.88
N PRO A 48 3.72 -15.55 -9.32
CA PRO A 48 3.80 -14.19 -8.78
C PRO A 48 3.48 -13.10 -9.82
N SER A 49 3.82 -13.33 -11.09
CA SER A 49 3.53 -12.39 -12.16
C SER A 49 2.04 -12.33 -12.53
N TYR A 50 1.32 -13.45 -12.41
CA TYR A 50 -0.15 -13.47 -12.52
C TYR A 50 -0.79 -12.68 -11.38
N LEU A 51 -0.36 -12.96 -10.13
CA LEU A 51 -0.86 -12.28 -8.93
C LEU A 51 -0.71 -10.76 -9.06
N SER A 52 0.50 -10.29 -9.43
CA SER A 52 0.78 -8.86 -9.63
C SER A 52 -0.17 -8.23 -10.65
N VAL A 53 -0.38 -8.82 -11.83
CA VAL A 53 -1.30 -8.25 -12.84
C VAL A 53 -2.75 -8.25 -12.36
N VAL A 54 -3.20 -9.32 -11.69
CA VAL A 54 -4.55 -9.41 -11.14
C VAL A 54 -4.81 -8.30 -10.11
N ILE A 55 -3.85 -8.02 -9.23
CA ILE A 55 -3.92 -6.90 -8.29
C ILE A 55 -4.05 -5.57 -9.04
N GLN A 56 -3.31 -5.38 -10.13
CA GLN A 56 -3.40 -4.15 -10.92
C GLN A 56 -4.76 -3.98 -11.61
N LEU A 57 -5.41 -5.06 -12.03
CA LEU A 57 -6.78 -5.02 -12.56
C LEU A 57 -7.80 -4.61 -11.48
N ALA A 58 -7.55 -5.00 -10.23
CA ALA A 58 -8.41 -4.69 -9.10
C ALA A 58 -8.44 -3.20 -8.71
N ASN A 59 -7.47 -2.40 -9.21
CA ASN A 59 -7.51 -0.93 -9.09
C ASN A 59 -8.75 -0.28 -9.74
N ILE A 60 -9.53 -1.03 -10.52
CA ILE A 60 -10.88 -0.60 -10.91
C ILE A 60 -11.74 -0.22 -9.71
N GLY A 61 -11.58 -0.90 -8.56
CA GLY A 61 -12.30 -0.62 -7.32
C GLY A 61 -12.13 0.84 -6.81
N PRO A 62 -10.91 1.28 -6.45
CA PRO A 62 -10.68 2.65 -6.00
C PRO A 62 -11.01 3.70 -7.06
N ILE A 63 -10.83 3.39 -8.36
CA ILE A 63 -11.24 4.28 -9.46
C ILE A 63 -12.76 4.46 -9.45
N THR A 64 -13.52 3.37 -9.43
CA THR A 64 -14.99 3.41 -9.38
C THR A 64 -15.48 4.14 -8.14
N TYR A 65 -14.92 3.86 -6.95
CA TYR A 65 -15.27 4.57 -5.72
C TYR A 65 -15.05 6.08 -5.85
N THR A 66 -13.87 6.48 -6.35
CA THR A 66 -13.51 7.88 -6.53
C THR A 66 -14.43 8.58 -7.52
N LEU A 67 -14.70 7.97 -8.69
CA LEU A 67 -15.59 8.54 -9.70
C LEU A 67 -17.02 8.75 -9.17
N ILE A 68 -17.58 7.75 -8.49
CA ILE A 68 -18.92 7.89 -7.89
C ILE A 68 -18.90 8.98 -6.80
N SER A 69 -17.83 9.07 -6.00
CA SER A 69 -17.72 10.09 -4.94
C SER A 69 -17.69 11.52 -5.49
N VAL A 70 -17.13 11.71 -6.67
CA VAL A 70 -17.00 13.02 -7.32
C VAL A 70 -18.28 13.36 -8.09
N PHE A 71 -18.81 12.44 -8.89
CA PHE A 71 -19.92 12.72 -9.80
C PHE A 71 -21.30 12.48 -9.19
N LEU A 72 -21.40 11.58 -8.21
CA LEU A 72 -22.66 11.12 -7.63
C LEU A 72 -22.60 11.11 -6.09
N PRO A 73 -22.25 12.23 -5.42
CA PRO A 73 -21.98 12.27 -3.98
C PRO A 73 -23.18 11.85 -3.12
N ASN A 74 -24.41 12.01 -3.63
CA ASN A 74 -25.63 11.67 -2.91
C ASN A 74 -25.99 10.17 -2.94
N ILE A 75 -25.32 9.38 -3.79
CA ILE A 75 -25.58 7.93 -3.93
C ILE A 75 -24.70 7.12 -2.99
N LEU A 76 -23.49 7.60 -2.71
CA LEU A 76 -22.54 6.86 -1.88
C LEU A 76 -22.89 6.94 -0.41
N ASN A 77 -23.04 5.77 0.19
CA ASN A 77 -23.07 5.61 1.62
C ASN A 77 -21.80 4.86 2.04
N GLU A 78 -20.83 5.58 2.60
CA GLU A 78 -19.52 5.05 3.00
C GLU A 78 -19.66 3.79 3.84
N LYS A 79 -20.60 3.77 4.79
CA LYS A 79 -20.81 2.62 5.67
C LYS A 79 -21.27 1.38 4.91
N LYS A 80 -22.17 1.56 3.93
CA LYS A 80 -22.63 0.46 3.06
C LYS A 80 -21.53 -0.05 2.15
N VAL A 81 -20.66 0.84 1.65
CA VAL A 81 -19.50 0.44 0.83
C VAL A 81 -18.54 -0.40 1.67
N ILE A 82 -18.15 0.08 2.85
CA ILE A 82 -17.22 -0.63 3.74
C ILE A 82 -17.78 -2.00 4.12
N LEU A 83 -19.05 -2.07 4.52
CA LEU A 83 -19.68 -3.35 4.88
C LEU A 83 -19.71 -4.32 3.68
N THR A 84 -20.03 -3.82 2.48
CA THR A 84 -20.02 -4.62 1.26
C THR A 84 -18.62 -5.17 0.97
N LEU A 85 -17.58 -4.33 1.07
CA LEU A 85 -16.19 -4.75 0.86
C LEU A 85 -15.76 -5.83 1.87
N LEU A 86 -16.09 -5.66 3.16
CA LEU A 86 -15.76 -6.65 4.18
C LEU A 86 -16.49 -7.98 3.95
N ILE A 87 -17.76 -7.96 3.51
CA ILE A 87 -18.49 -9.17 3.15
C ILE A 87 -17.85 -9.87 1.94
N ILE A 88 -17.48 -9.12 0.90
CA ILE A 88 -16.79 -9.66 -0.27
C ILE A 88 -15.46 -10.28 0.16
N GLY A 89 -14.66 -9.58 0.95
CA GLY A 89 -13.36 -10.04 1.44
C GLY A 89 -13.48 -11.30 2.29
N SER A 90 -14.39 -11.33 3.25
CA SER A 90 -14.66 -12.52 4.08
C SER A 90 -15.13 -13.70 3.23
N SER A 91 -16.04 -13.47 2.29
CA SER A 91 -16.54 -14.54 1.41
C SER A 91 -15.43 -15.08 0.51
N ALA A 92 -14.60 -14.20 -0.05
CA ALA A 92 -13.47 -14.59 -0.89
C ALA A 92 -12.40 -15.36 -0.12
N CYS A 93 -12.01 -14.94 1.09
CA CYS A 93 -11.10 -15.70 1.95
C CYS A 93 -11.66 -17.08 2.33
N MET A 94 -12.94 -17.16 2.66
CA MET A 94 -13.59 -18.43 2.99
C MET A 94 -13.56 -19.39 1.80
N LEU A 95 -13.96 -18.92 0.61
CA LEU A 95 -13.91 -19.72 -0.60
C LEU A 95 -12.48 -20.11 -0.95
N LEU A 96 -11.51 -19.20 -0.80
CA LEU A 96 -10.10 -19.46 -1.10
C LEU A 96 -9.57 -20.62 -0.27
N SER A 97 -9.99 -20.75 1.00
CA SER A 97 -9.57 -21.87 1.86
C SER A 97 -9.92 -23.25 1.28
N PHE A 98 -11.00 -23.39 0.51
CA PHE A 98 -11.43 -24.66 -0.09
C PHE A 98 -11.07 -24.83 -1.56
N PHE A 99 -10.86 -23.72 -2.28
CA PHE A 99 -10.73 -23.72 -3.74
C PHE A 99 -9.35 -23.31 -4.26
N TRP A 100 -8.40 -22.96 -3.38
CA TRP A 100 -7.06 -22.52 -3.80
C TRP A 100 -6.29 -23.55 -4.64
N ASP A 101 -6.50 -24.85 -4.41
CA ASP A 101 -5.83 -25.96 -5.09
C ASP A 101 -6.58 -26.45 -6.35
N LYS A 102 -7.73 -25.83 -6.70
CA LYS A 102 -8.54 -26.27 -7.83
C LYS A 102 -8.04 -25.68 -9.14
N VAL A 103 -7.76 -26.59 -10.07
CA VAL A 103 -7.21 -26.30 -11.38
C VAL A 103 -8.30 -26.43 -12.44
N THR A 104 -8.31 -25.50 -13.39
CA THR A 104 -9.13 -25.58 -14.60
C THR A 104 -8.24 -25.50 -15.84
N ILE A 105 -8.78 -25.87 -17.00
CA ILE A 105 -8.04 -25.82 -18.27
C ILE A 105 -8.54 -24.61 -19.06
N ILE A 106 -7.65 -23.66 -19.33
CA ILE A 106 -7.91 -22.46 -20.14
C ILE A 106 -6.90 -22.46 -21.30
N ALA A 107 -7.38 -22.32 -22.53
CA ALA A 107 -6.54 -22.35 -23.73
C ALA A 107 -5.56 -23.54 -23.81
N GLY A 108 -5.98 -24.71 -23.30
CA GLY A 108 -5.18 -25.93 -23.29
C GLY A 108 -4.09 -26.00 -22.21
N ARG A 109 -3.96 -25.00 -21.34
CA ARG A 109 -3.05 -24.99 -20.19
C ARG A 109 -3.82 -25.07 -18.87
N GLN A 110 -3.20 -25.71 -17.87
CA GLN A 110 -3.75 -25.78 -16.52
C GLN A 110 -3.53 -24.46 -15.80
N HIS A 111 -4.57 -23.96 -15.13
CA HIS A 111 -4.54 -22.70 -14.40
C HIS A 111 -5.27 -22.80 -13.06
N SER A 112 -4.74 -22.10 -12.07
CA SER A 112 -5.33 -21.89 -10.74
C SER A 112 -6.42 -20.82 -10.79
N SER A 113 -7.35 -20.95 -11.74
CA SER A 113 -8.35 -19.91 -12.03
C SER A 113 -9.21 -19.53 -10.82
N ALA A 114 -9.49 -20.47 -9.93
CA ALA A 114 -10.22 -20.20 -8.70
C ALA A 114 -9.43 -19.27 -7.77
N LEU A 115 -8.13 -19.54 -7.58
CA LEU A 115 -7.25 -18.69 -6.79
C LEU A 115 -7.13 -17.29 -7.40
N LEU A 116 -6.87 -17.17 -8.70
CA LEU A 116 -6.72 -15.89 -9.39
C LEU A 116 -8.01 -15.05 -9.34
N LEU A 117 -9.18 -15.69 -9.50
CA LEU A 117 -10.46 -15.00 -9.40
C LEU A 117 -10.76 -14.53 -7.97
N LEU A 118 -10.49 -15.36 -6.97
CA LEU A 118 -10.72 -15.00 -5.58
C LEU A 118 -9.72 -13.93 -5.12
N GLU A 119 -8.47 -14.03 -5.53
CA GLU A 119 -7.47 -12.98 -5.35
C GLU A 119 -7.92 -11.65 -5.97
N PHE A 120 -8.49 -11.65 -7.18
CA PHE A 120 -9.03 -10.41 -7.77
C PHE A 120 -10.02 -9.70 -6.83
N PHE A 121 -10.95 -10.46 -6.21
CA PHE A 121 -11.89 -9.87 -5.26
C PHE A 121 -11.22 -9.40 -3.97
N LEU A 122 -10.22 -10.13 -3.47
CA LEU A 122 -9.42 -9.72 -2.30
C LEU A 122 -8.63 -8.46 -2.61
N ALA A 123 -7.96 -8.38 -3.76
CA ALA A 123 -7.25 -7.19 -4.22
C ALA A 123 -8.21 -6.02 -4.42
N LEU A 124 -9.43 -6.27 -4.89
CA LEU A 124 -10.44 -5.22 -5.06
C LEU A 124 -10.84 -4.64 -3.71
N VAL A 125 -11.01 -5.48 -2.69
CA VAL A 125 -11.26 -5.06 -1.32
C VAL A 125 -10.08 -4.25 -0.78
N ASP A 126 -8.87 -4.78 -0.88
CA ASP A 126 -7.67 -4.19 -0.29
C ASP A 126 -7.32 -2.84 -0.96
N CYS A 127 -7.33 -2.77 -2.30
CA CYS A 127 -7.09 -1.52 -3.02
C CYS A 127 -8.18 -0.47 -2.78
N THR A 128 -9.46 -0.87 -2.68
CA THR A 128 -10.57 0.07 -2.43
C THR A 128 -10.60 0.55 -0.98
N SER A 129 -10.18 -0.28 -0.02
CA SER A 129 -10.14 0.07 1.40
C SER A 129 -9.31 1.34 1.65
N SER A 130 -8.21 1.50 0.90
CA SER A 130 -7.29 2.65 1.01
C SER A 130 -7.96 4.00 0.71
N VAL A 131 -9.04 4.01 -0.07
CA VAL A 131 -9.83 5.23 -0.39
C VAL A 131 -11.18 5.29 0.33
N ALA A 132 -11.75 4.14 0.74
CA ALA A 132 -13.07 4.06 1.35
C ALA A 132 -13.05 4.03 2.88
N PHE A 133 -12.04 3.43 3.51
CA PHE A 133 -11.99 3.28 4.97
C PHE A 133 -11.54 4.57 5.65
N PHE A 134 -10.58 5.27 5.05
CA PHE A 134 -10.03 6.50 5.62
C PHE A 134 -11.09 7.60 5.85
N PRO A 135 -12.00 7.92 4.91
CA PRO A 135 -13.10 8.85 5.15
C PRO A 135 -13.96 8.48 6.37
N PHE A 136 -14.25 7.19 6.57
CA PHE A 136 -15.00 6.72 7.73
C PHE A 136 -14.24 6.95 9.04
N VAL A 137 -12.96 6.57 9.09
CA VAL A 137 -12.12 6.74 10.28
C VAL A 137 -11.90 8.21 10.62
N ALA A 138 -11.86 9.09 9.61
CA ALA A 138 -11.74 10.54 9.79
C ALA A 138 -12.95 11.18 10.51
N ASN A 139 -14.05 10.44 10.71
CA ASN A 139 -15.15 10.88 11.56
C ASN A 139 -14.86 10.70 13.06
N PHE A 140 -13.81 9.97 13.45
CA PHE A 140 -13.37 9.86 14.84
C PHE A 140 -12.38 10.97 15.19
N GLN A 141 -12.23 11.25 16.49
CA GLN A 141 -11.19 12.18 16.97
C GLN A 141 -9.79 11.76 16.48
N GLU A 142 -8.94 12.75 16.19
CA GLU A 142 -7.62 12.52 15.58
C GLU A 142 -6.74 11.54 16.37
N LYS A 143 -6.89 11.48 17.70
CA LYS A 143 -6.20 10.53 18.58
C LYS A 143 -6.38 9.06 18.18
N TYR A 144 -7.49 8.73 17.52
CA TYR A 144 -7.84 7.37 17.12
C TYR A 144 -7.32 6.97 15.72
N LEU A 145 -6.98 7.93 14.86
CA LEU A 145 -6.45 7.66 13.51
C LEU A 145 -5.18 6.81 13.57
N ILE A 146 -4.34 7.06 14.58
CA ILE A 146 -3.10 6.32 14.79
C ILE A 146 -3.37 4.81 15.00
N SER A 147 -4.45 4.44 15.68
CA SER A 147 -4.79 3.03 15.90
C SER A 147 -5.18 2.32 14.62
N TYR A 148 -5.88 2.99 13.70
CA TYR A 148 -6.17 2.44 12.39
C TYR A 148 -4.88 2.13 11.61
N PHE A 149 -3.93 3.09 11.57
CA PHE A 149 -2.65 2.89 10.90
C PHE A 149 -1.79 1.80 11.54
N ILE A 150 -1.83 1.65 12.87
CA ILE A 150 -1.20 0.51 13.56
C ILE A 150 -1.81 -0.80 13.05
N GLY A 151 -3.14 -0.87 12.96
CA GLY A 151 -3.85 -2.01 12.40
C GLY A 151 -3.43 -2.34 10.98
N GLU A 152 -3.39 -1.33 10.11
CA GLU A 152 -2.91 -1.45 8.73
C GLU A 152 -1.48 -2.00 8.67
N GLY A 153 -0.57 -1.54 9.53
CA GLY A 153 0.79 -2.10 9.64
C GLY A 153 0.83 -3.55 10.14
N LEU A 154 -0.04 -3.92 11.09
CA LEU A 154 -0.17 -5.28 11.61
C LEU A 154 -0.71 -6.27 10.55
N SER A 155 -1.40 -5.78 9.52
CA SER A 155 -1.93 -6.63 8.44
C SER A 155 -0.85 -7.40 7.68
N GLY A 156 0.38 -6.89 7.62
CA GLY A 156 1.54 -7.60 7.05
C GLY A 156 2.27 -8.48 8.08
N LEU A 157 2.35 -8.02 9.34
CA LEU A 157 3.08 -8.72 10.41
C LEU A 157 2.38 -9.99 10.88
N LEU A 158 1.06 -9.95 11.08
CA LEU A 158 0.32 -11.09 11.64
C LEU A 158 0.36 -12.34 10.74
N PRO A 159 0.05 -12.25 9.43
CA PRO A 159 0.19 -13.39 8.53
C PRO A 159 1.64 -13.90 8.45
N SER A 160 2.62 -13.00 8.50
CA SER A 160 4.04 -13.37 8.52
C SER A 160 4.38 -14.24 9.74
N PHE A 161 3.94 -13.87 10.94
CA PHE A 161 4.17 -14.70 12.12
C PHE A 161 3.49 -16.07 12.04
N VAL A 162 2.28 -16.13 11.49
CA VAL A 162 1.55 -17.39 11.31
C VAL A 162 2.27 -18.28 10.30
N ALA A 163 2.75 -17.73 9.18
CA ALA A 163 3.51 -18.48 8.19
C ALA A 163 4.89 -18.91 8.67
N LEU A 164 5.54 -18.13 9.54
CA LEU A 164 6.76 -18.55 10.21
C LEU A 164 6.52 -19.79 11.08
N GLY A 165 5.40 -19.84 11.79
CA GLY A 165 4.96 -21.03 12.53
C GLY A 165 4.56 -22.20 11.62
N GLN A 166 3.99 -21.91 10.44
CA GLN A 166 3.68 -22.92 9.42
C GLN A 166 4.94 -23.60 8.90
N GLY A 167 5.98 -22.79 8.62
CA GLY A 167 7.31 -23.21 8.18
C GLY A 167 7.32 -23.82 6.77
N ALA A 168 7.89 -23.11 5.80
CA ALA A 168 8.19 -23.68 4.48
C ALA A 168 9.40 -24.62 4.59
N LYS A 169 9.15 -25.94 4.50
CA LYS A 169 10.21 -26.94 4.55
C LYS A 169 10.88 -27.12 3.18
N ASN A 170 12.15 -27.54 3.21
CA ASN A 170 12.93 -27.79 2.00
C ASN A 170 12.36 -28.97 1.21
N ILE A 171 12.69 -28.99 -0.08
CA ILE A 171 12.50 -30.16 -0.95
C ILE A 171 13.58 -31.18 -0.60
N GLU A 172 13.18 -32.43 -0.35
CA GLU A 172 14.09 -33.57 -0.29
C GLU A 172 14.10 -34.29 -1.63
N CYS A 173 15.25 -34.44 -2.26
CA CYS A 173 15.37 -35.26 -3.46
C CYS A 173 15.55 -36.72 -3.06
N ARG A 174 14.59 -37.58 -3.42
CA ARG A 174 14.64 -39.02 -3.14
C ARG A 174 14.85 -39.83 -4.42
N ASN A 175 15.69 -40.86 -4.33
CA ASN A 175 15.91 -41.81 -5.41
C ASN A 175 14.68 -42.70 -5.58
N ILE A 176 14.03 -42.63 -6.74
CA ILE A 176 12.95 -43.53 -7.11
C ILE A 176 13.45 -44.44 -8.23
N SER A 177 13.36 -45.76 -8.01
CA SER A 177 13.67 -46.78 -9.02
C SER A 177 12.49 -46.93 -9.97
N THR A 178 12.71 -46.66 -11.25
CA THR A 178 11.75 -46.99 -12.33
C THR A 178 12.31 -48.14 -13.14
N THR A 179 11.61 -49.27 -13.13
CA THR A 179 11.94 -50.42 -13.98
C THR A 179 11.23 -50.23 -15.31
N ASP A 180 12.01 -50.05 -16.37
CA ASP A 180 11.47 -49.94 -17.73
C ASP A 180 11.02 -51.31 -18.25
N VAL A 181 10.29 -51.33 -19.38
CA VAL A 181 9.77 -52.56 -20.01
C VAL A 181 10.87 -53.58 -20.32
N ASP A 182 12.11 -53.10 -20.53
CA ASP A 182 13.31 -53.90 -20.77
C ASP A 182 14.01 -54.44 -19.49
N ASN A 183 13.35 -54.40 -18.31
CA ASN A 183 13.92 -54.75 -16.99
C ASN A 183 15.13 -53.91 -16.56
N ILE A 184 15.39 -52.78 -17.24
CA ILE A 184 16.44 -51.84 -16.85
C ILE A 184 15.90 -50.98 -15.72
N THR A 185 16.55 -51.05 -14.55
CA THR A 185 16.20 -50.20 -13.41
C THR A 185 16.99 -48.91 -13.51
N THR A 186 16.30 -47.79 -13.72
CA THR A 186 16.90 -46.45 -13.69
C THR A 186 16.53 -45.76 -12.39
N TYR A 187 17.49 -45.06 -11.78
CA TYR A 187 17.27 -44.23 -10.61
C TYR A 187 17.09 -42.79 -11.07
N LYS A 188 15.92 -42.19 -10.79
CA LYS A 188 15.69 -40.76 -10.97
C LYS A 188 15.44 -40.13 -9.61
N LEU A 189 16.08 -38.98 -9.37
CA LEU A 189 15.80 -38.15 -8.20
C LEU A 189 14.48 -37.42 -8.43
N TYR A 190 13.53 -37.62 -7.53
CA TYR A 190 12.27 -36.88 -7.53
C TYR A 190 12.22 -35.91 -6.35
N PRO A 191 11.83 -34.65 -6.59
CA PRO A 191 11.64 -33.69 -5.51
C PRO A 191 10.41 -34.07 -4.68
N GLN A 192 10.62 -34.38 -3.40
CA GLN A 192 9.55 -34.57 -2.45
C GLN A 192 9.42 -33.31 -1.58
N LEU A 193 8.26 -32.65 -1.70
CA LEU A 193 7.94 -31.49 -0.87
C LEU A 193 7.59 -31.96 0.55
N MET A 194 8.37 -31.52 1.54
CA MET A 194 8.02 -31.77 2.92
C MET A 194 6.79 -30.94 3.31
N PRO A 195 5.77 -31.56 3.95
CA PRO A 195 4.56 -30.84 4.30
C PRO A 195 4.83 -29.77 5.38
N PRO A 196 4.17 -28.60 5.30
CA PRO A 196 4.21 -27.61 6.35
C PRO A 196 3.63 -28.16 7.66
N HIS A 197 3.85 -27.47 8.79
CA HIS A 197 3.31 -27.88 10.10
C HIS A 197 1.78 -27.92 10.13
N PHE A 198 1.13 -27.08 9.33
CA PHE A 198 -0.30 -27.09 9.09
C PHE A 198 -0.60 -26.71 7.63
N PRO A 199 -1.72 -27.16 7.05
CA PRO A 199 -2.02 -26.98 5.63
C PRO A 199 -2.37 -25.52 5.28
N VAL A 200 -2.15 -25.15 4.02
CA VAL A 200 -2.51 -23.82 3.44
C VAL A 200 -3.97 -23.46 3.68
N ARG A 201 -4.88 -24.45 3.68
CA ARG A 201 -6.29 -24.23 4.05
C ARG A 201 -6.45 -23.54 5.40
N ASP A 202 -5.72 -24.00 6.41
CA ASP A 202 -5.87 -23.50 7.77
C ASP A 202 -5.28 -22.08 7.90
N PHE A 203 -4.25 -21.76 7.10
CA PHE A 203 -3.77 -20.38 6.93
C PHE A 203 -4.84 -19.47 6.32
N PHE A 204 -5.51 -19.90 5.24
CA PHE A 204 -6.59 -19.12 4.64
C PHE A 204 -7.82 -18.99 5.56
N LEU A 205 -8.12 -19.99 6.39
CA LEU A 205 -9.14 -19.88 7.45
C LEU A 205 -8.74 -18.86 8.53
N PHE A 206 -7.44 -18.74 8.84
CA PHE A 206 -6.94 -17.65 9.68
C PHE A 206 -7.19 -16.29 9.03
N LEU A 207 -6.88 -16.09 7.74
CA LEU A 207 -7.18 -14.83 7.04
C LEU A 207 -8.69 -14.52 7.03
N PHE A 208 -9.52 -15.53 6.79
CA PHE A 208 -10.98 -15.40 6.87
C PHE A 208 -11.42 -14.92 8.27
N THR A 209 -10.89 -15.53 9.32
CA THR A 209 -11.20 -15.16 10.71
C THR A 209 -10.82 -13.71 10.98
N MET A 210 -9.64 -13.27 10.54
CA MET A 210 -9.21 -11.88 10.70
C MET A 210 -10.09 -10.90 9.94
N MET A 211 -10.52 -11.25 8.73
CA MET A 211 -11.44 -10.43 7.94
C MET A 211 -12.83 -10.33 8.60
N LEU A 212 -13.34 -11.44 9.14
CA LEU A 212 -14.58 -11.43 9.94
C LEU A 212 -14.46 -10.55 11.19
N LEU A 213 -13.35 -10.63 11.92
CA LEU A 213 -13.10 -9.79 13.09
C LEU A 213 -13.05 -8.30 12.72
N SER A 214 -12.50 -7.95 11.55
CA SER A 214 -12.56 -6.58 11.03
C SER A 214 -14.01 -6.16 10.71
N GLY A 215 -14.80 -7.02 10.07
CA GLY A 215 -16.24 -6.82 9.83
C GLY A 215 -17.06 -6.61 11.10
N ILE A 216 -16.82 -7.44 12.11
CA ILE A 216 -17.45 -7.31 13.43
C ILE A 216 -17.03 -6.00 14.07
N SER A 217 -15.74 -5.67 14.03
CA SER A 217 -15.21 -4.43 14.61
C SER A 217 -15.82 -3.19 13.97
N PHE A 218 -15.93 -3.17 12.63
CA PHE A 218 -16.61 -2.12 11.90
C PHE A 218 -18.09 -1.99 12.31
N THR A 219 -18.79 -3.12 12.47
CA THR A 219 -20.19 -3.12 12.89
C THR A 219 -20.34 -2.56 14.31
N LEU A 220 -19.47 -2.97 15.25
CA LEU A 220 -19.45 -2.48 16.62
C LEU A 220 -19.14 -0.97 16.69
N LEU A 221 -18.18 -0.49 15.90
CA LEU A 221 -17.87 0.95 15.78
C LEU A 221 -19.09 1.77 15.34
N ASN A 222 -20.03 1.16 14.62
CA ASN A 222 -21.24 1.83 14.14
C ASN A 222 -22.46 1.66 15.06
N THR A 223 -22.52 0.62 15.89
CA THR A 223 -23.68 0.32 16.73
C THR A 223 -23.51 0.80 18.17
N LEU A 224 -22.30 0.67 18.74
CA LEU A 224 -22.03 1.01 20.13
C LEU A 224 -22.13 2.53 20.37
N SER A 225 -22.91 2.91 21.39
CA SER A 225 -23.07 4.31 21.80
C SER A 225 -21.76 4.96 22.23
N ILE A 226 -20.89 4.19 22.90
CA ILE A 226 -19.55 4.62 23.32
C ILE A 226 -18.73 5.11 22.12
N CYS A 227 -18.78 4.38 21.00
CA CYS A 227 -18.04 4.73 19.78
C CYS A 227 -18.65 5.95 19.08
N LYS A 228 -19.99 6.06 19.06
CA LYS A 228 -20.69 7.22 18.49
C LYS A 228 -20.37 8.52 19.23
N ASN A 229 -20.19 8.47 20.55
CA ASN A 229 -19.85 9.64 21.36
C ASN A 229 -18.43 10.18 21.09
N GLU A 230 -17.53 9.34 20.57
CA GLU A 230 -16.17 9.72 20.18
C GLU A 230 -16.06 10.16 18.71
N MET A 231 -17.16 10.10 17.95
CA MET A 231 -17.22 10.65 16.59
C MET A 231 -17.35 12.17 16.65
N VAL A 232 -16.52 12.87 15.89
CA VAL A 232 -16.63 14.32 15.71
C VAL A 232 -17.73 14.59 14.70
N ILE A 233 -18.70 15.44 15.07
CA ILE A 233 -19.70 15.95 14.13
C ILE A 233 -18.95 16.85 13.13
N ASN A 234 -18.63 16.34 11.95
CA ASN A 234 -18.12 17.17 10.87
C ASN A 234 -19.26 18.07 10.35
N GLU A 235 -19.31 19.32 10.81
CA GLU A 235 -20.25 20.36 10.34
C GLU A 235 -20.17 20.66 8.83
N LYS A 236 -19.13 20.14 8.13
CA LYS A 236 -18.96 20.34 6.69
C LYS A 236 -20.00 19.64 5.81
N THR A 237 -20.91 18.85 6.38
CA THR A 237 -21.92 18.10 5.62
C THR A 237 -23.34 18.70 5.71
N PHE A 238 -23.58 19.77 6.50
CA PHE A 238 -24.93 20.31 6.73
C PHE A 238 -25.25 21.67 6.08
N VAL A 239 -24.28 22.39 5.48
CA VAL A 239 -24.53 23.73 4.89
C VAL A 239 -25.19 23.69 3.49
N ARG A 240 -25.78 22.57 3.07
CA ARG A 240 -26.45 22.49 1.75
C ARG A 240 -27.85 21.87 1.78
N LYS A 241 -28.63 22.19 2.81
CA LYS A 241 -30.07 21.99 2.77
C LYS A 241 -30.79 23.08 3.57
N ASP A 242 -31.30 24.03 2.80
CA ASP A 242 -32.57 24.75 2.96
C ASP A 242 -32.40 26.25 2.82
N SER A 243 -32.75 26.74 1.62
CA SER A 243 -33.57 27.95 1.43
C SER A 243 -33.87 28.15 -0.05
N LYS A 244 -35.02 27.62 -0.50
CA LYS A 244 -35.76 28.16 -1.65
C LYS A 244 -36.97 28.92 -1.12
N MET A 245 -36.78 30.22 -0.97
CA MET A 245 -37.64 31.37 -1.31
C MET A 245 -39.17 31.21 -1.39
N THR A 246 -39.92 32.05 -0.66
CA THR A 246 -41.06 32.85 -1.21
C THR A 246 -41.39 34.05 -0.30
N PRO A 247 -41.93 35.19 -0.82
CA PRO A 247 -41.89 36.51 -0.17
C PRO A 247 -43.25 37.09 0.27
N SER A 248 -43.28 37.98 1.27
CA SER A 248 -44.36 38.97 1.46
C SER A 248 -44.08 40.05 2.54
N GLN A 249 -44.06 41.32 2.07
CA GLN A 249 -44.47 42.65 2.62
C GLN A 249 -44.74 42.78 4.15
N SER A 250 -44.41 43.84 4.90
CA SER A 250 -44.46 45.30 4.66
C SER A 250 -43.84 46.15 5.81
N GLN A 251 -43.21 47.29 5.47
CA GLN A 251 -43.11 48.63 6.15
C GLN A 251 -42.60 48.71 7.62
N GLN A 252 -41.64 49.55 8.06
CA GLN A 252 -41.51 51.02 7.93
C GLN A 252 -40.10 51.54 8.40
N THR A 253 -39.50 52.46 7.61
CA THR A 253 -38.64 53.66 7.87
C THR A 253 -37.72 53.70 9.13
N THR A 254 -36.38 53.92 9.08
CA THR A 254 -35.68 55.19 8.71
C THR A 254 -34.16 54.95 8.52
N THR A 255 -33.59 55.66 7.55
CA THR A 255 -32.25 55.52 6.94
C THR A 255 -31.10 56.19 7.71
N VAL A 256 -29.99 55.47 7.90
CA VAL A 256 -28.62 56.01 7.90
C VAL A 256 -27.83 55.15 6.91
N GLU A 257 -27.45 55.71 5.77
CA GLU A 257 -26.65 55.02 4.75
C GLU A 257 -25.18 54.95 5.18
N LEU A 258 -24.70 53.72 5.42
CA LEU A 258 -23.29 53.33 5.35
C LEU A 258 -23.22 52.08 4.46
N ASN A 259 -22.38 52.15 3.44
CA ASN A 259 -22.28 51.20 2.34
C ASN A 259 -21.39 50.02 2.78
N ASP A 260 -21.96 48.95 3.34
CA ASP A 260 -21.24 47.71 3.64
C ASP A 260 -21.42 46.70 2.51
N ARG A 261 -20.38 46.59 1.67
CA ARG A 261 -20.13 45.44 0.79
C ARG A 261 -18.90 44.71 1.32
N ASP A 262 -19.11 43.71 2.17
CA ASP A 262 -18.08 42.76 2.61
C ASP A 262 -18.70 41.37 2.79
N ALA A 263 -18.07 40.24 2.47
CA ALA A 263 -16.87 39.94 1.71
C ALA A 263 -16.96 38.44 1.37
N PHE A 264 -17.04 38.11 0.08
CA PHE A 264 -16.87 36.74 -0.39
C PHE A 264 -15.36 36.48 -0.51
N VAL A 265 -14.73 35.95 0.56
CA VAL A 265 -13.31 35.60 0.53
C VAL A 265 -13.15 34.21 -0.09
N SER A 266 -12.91 34.21 -1.40
CA SER A 266 -12.44 33.06 -2.18
C SER A 266 -10.92 32.87 -1.96
N PRO A 267 -10.38 31.65 -1.91
CA PRO A 267 -8.94 31.44 -1.78
C PRO A 267 -8.19 31.91 -3.03
N CYS A 268 -7.17 32.73 -2.81
CA CYS A 268 -6.43 33.51 -3.79
C CYS A 268 -5.93 32.69 -4.99
N ASP A 269 -6.42 33.08 -6.16
CA ASP A 269 -5.76 32.93 -7.45
C ASP A 269 -4.84 34.14 -7.59
N CYS A 270 -3.52 33.95 -7.70
CA CYS A 270 -2.62 35.01 -8.11
C CYS A 270 -2.26 34.79 -9.58
N SER A 271 -3.08 35.37 -10.45
CA SER A 271 -2.75 35.62 -11.85
C SER A 271 -1.62 36.64 -11.96
N GLU A 272 -0.71 36.36 -12.90
CA GLU A 272 0.44 37.16 -13.30
C GLU A 272 0.09 38.60 -13.69
N ILE A 273 0.95 39.55 -13.30
CA ILE A 273 1.20 40.78 -14.07
C ILE A 273 2.72 40.94 -14.15
N GLY A 274 3.25 40.90 -15.37
CA GLY A 274 4.65 41.14 -15.67
C GLY A 274 4.99 42.63 -15.85
N ALA A 275 6.27 42.95 -15.64
CA ALA A 275 7.04 44.08 -16.19
C ALA A 275 8.41 44.06 -15.48
N SER A 276 9.48 43.59 -16.13
CA SER A 276 10.48 44.39 -16.86
C SER A 276 11.34 45.32 -15.98
N GLY A 277 12.65 45.04 -15.95
CA GLY A 277 13.69 46.05 -16.13
C GLY A 277 14.14 46.90 -14.92
N GLU A 278 15.47 46.96 -14.80
CA GLU A 278 16.29 48.07 -14.31
C GLU A 278 16.76 48.11 -12.84
N SER A 279 18.09 48.17 -12.77
CA SER A 279 19.03 48.57 -11.73
C SER A 279 18.75 49.95 -11.11
N VAL A 280 19.20 50.18 -9.87
CA VAL A 280 20.15 51.25 -9.48
C VAL A 280 20.34 51.30 -7.96
N ASP A 281 21.59 51.53 -7.58
CA ASP A 281 22.16 51.74 -6.25
C ASP A 281 21.62 52.97 -5.47
N HIS A 282 21.97 52.97 -4.18
CA HIS A 282 22.34 54.11 -3.32
C HIS A 282 21.38 54.69 -2.25
N LEU A 283 21.99 54.77 -1.06
CA LEU A 283 21.89 55.77 0.01
C LEU A 283 20.69 55.71 0.99
N TYR A 284 21.00 55.39 2.25
CA TYR A 284 20.34 56.01 3.41
C TYR A 284 21.38 56.58 4.38
N ARG A 285 21.23 57.88 4.67
CA ARG A 285 22.01 58.70 5.60
C ARG A 285 21.04 59.36 6.59
N GLY A 286 21.20 59.06 7.88
CA GLY A 286 20.75 59.81 9.07
C GLY A 286 19.24 59.96 9.29
N THR A 287 18.69 60.24 10.47
CA THR A 287 19.15 60.38 11.87
C THR A 287 17.89 60.71 12.69
N ASN A 288 17.84 60.27 13.96
CA ASN A 288 17.07 60.80 15.11
C ASN A 288 15.52 60.71 15.04
N ASP A 289 14.73 60.56 16.11
CA ASP A 289 14.93 60.55 17.57
C ASP A 289 13.63 59.99 18.25
N ARG A 290 13.78 59.46 19.47
CA ARG A 290 12.83 59.43 20.61
C ARG A 290 11.53 58.58 20.64
N SER A 291 11.62 57.48 21.40
CA SER A 291 10.87 57.12 22.63
C SER A 291 9.35 57.38 22.76
N GLU A 292 8.53 56.32 22.90
CA GLU A 292 7.91 55.85 24.17
C GLU A 292 6.87 54.72 23.94
N ASN A 293 6.74 53.87 24.97
CA ASN A 293 5.92 52.67 25.20
C ASN A 293 4.54 52.52 24.53
N SER A 294 4.18 51.29 24.13
CA SER A 294 3.09 50.50 24.74
C SER A 294 2.95 49.12 24.07
N ASP A 295 2.79 48.09 24.91
CA ASP A 295 2.37 46.74 24.53
C ASP A 295 1.05 46.76 23.74
N ASP A 296 1.01 46.05 22.62
CA ASP A 296 -0.14 45.20 22.33
C ASP A 296 0.27 44.01 21.46
N GLY A 297 -0.06 42.81 21.95
CA GLY A 297 0.32 41.54 21.37
C GLY A 297 -0.42 41.29 20.06
N ASN A 298 0.29 41.44 18.95
CA ASN A 298 -0.25 41.02 17.66
C ASN A 298 -0.03 39.52 17.50
N ASN A 299 -1.13 38.77 17.55
CA ASN A 299 -1.17 37.34 17.29
C ASN A 299 -0.53 37.04 15.93
N ASP A 300 0.60 36.33 15.96
CA ASP A 300 1.24 35.72 14.80
C ASP A 300 0.28 34.74 14.12
N LEU A 301 -0.52 35.24 13.18
CA LEU A 301 -1.08 34.45 12.10
C LEU A 301 0.08 34.03 11.18
N VAL A 302 0.83 33.03 11.62
CA VAL A 302 1.77 32.29 10.79
C VAL A 302 0.95 31.55 9.73
N CYS A 303 0.60 32.26 8.65
CA CYS A 303 0.19 31.63 7.41
C CYS A 303 1.41 30.82 6.95
N SER A 304 1.35 29.50 7.17
CA SER A 304 2.37 28.57 6.72
C SER A 304 2.44 28.68 5.20
N ARG A 305 3.36 29.52 4.71
CA ARG A 305 3.56 29.78 3.28
C ARG A 305 4.00 28.46 2.65
N THR A 306 3.05 27.73 2.06
CA THR A 306 3.31 26.47 1.35
C THR A 306 4.28 26.78 0.22
N LYS A 307 5.56 26.42 0.41
CA LYS A 307 6.57 26.56 -0.63
C LYS A 307 6.14 25.65 -1.79
N HIS A 308 5.63 26.25 -2.86
CA HIS A 308 5.32 25.52 -4.08
C HIS A 308 6.61 24.85 -4.57
N ILE A 309 6.54 23.55 -4.83
CA ILE A 309 7.66 22.81 -5.42
C ILE A 309 7.95 23.34 -6.82
N SER A 310 9.24 23.43 -7.18
CA SER A 310 9.62 23.77 -8.55
C SER A 310 9.16 22.71 -9.52
N LEU A 311 8.86 23.10 -10.77
CA LEU A 311 8.41 22.17 -11.81
C LEU A 311 9.41 21.03 -12.03
N SER A 312 10.71 21.33 -12.04
CA SER A 312 11.76 20.31 -12.19
C SER A 312 11.76 19.30 -11.04
N LEU A 313 11.57 19.77 -9.79
CA LEU A 313 11.46 18.87 -8.64
C LEU A 313 10.18 18.03 -8.72
N PHE A 314 9.05 18.63 -9.13
CA PHE A 314 7.81 17.89 -9.32
C PHE A 314 7.98 16.76 -10.35
N ILE A 315 8.52 17.06 -11.54
CA ILE A 315 8.79 16.06 -12.59
C ILE A 315 9.71 14.95 -12.06
N TYR A 316 10.78 15.32 -11.34
CA TYR A 316 11.69 14.36 -10.73
C TYR A 316 10.98 13.42 -9.72
N LEU A 317 10.17 13.98 -8.83
CA LEU A 317 9.41 13.21 -7.84
C LEU A 317 8.38 12.28 -8.48
N ILE A 318 7.71 12.74 -9.55
CA ILE A 318 6.77 11.94 -10.34
C ILE A 318 7.51 10.76 -10.98
N PHE A 319 8.63 11.01 -11.65
CA PHE A 319 9.45 9.96 -12.25
C PHE A 319 9.90 8.91 -11.23
N LEU A 320 10.45 9.33 -10.10
CA LEU A 320 10.87 8.41 -9.04
C LEU A 320 9.70 7.63 -8.46
N THR A 321 8.54 8.26 -8.26
CA THR A 321 7.34 7.58 -7.76
C THR A 321 6.90 6.48 -8.73
N THR A 322 6.88 6.76 -10.04
CA THR A 322 6.57 5.76 -11.07
C THR A 322 7.56 4.60 -10.99
N LEU A 323 8.87 4.90 -10.99
CA LEU A 323 9.93 3.89 -11.00
C LEU A 323 9.88 3.00 -9.76
N LEU A 324 9.80 3.60 -8.56
CA LEU A 324 9.79 2.86 -7.30
C LEU A 324 8.57 1.96 -7.17
N ASN A 325 7.40 2.39 -7.65
CA ASN A 325 6.19 1.56 -7.63
C ASN A 325 6.20 0.48 -8.72
N ALA A 326 6.74 0.77 -9.91
CA ALA A 326 6.96 -0.25 -10.93
C ALA A 326 7.88 -1.36 -10.41
N LEU A 327 8.94 -1.00 -9.68
CA LEU A 327 9.87 -1.96 -9.08
C LEU A 327 9.25 -2.75 -7.94
N SER A 328 8.70 -2.08 -6.93
CA SER A 328 8.22 -2.75 -5.69
C SER A 328 6.95 -3.57 -5.87
N ASN A 329 6.05 -3.19 -6.79
CA ASN A 329 4.75 -3.84 -6.92
C ASN A 329 4.61 -4.67 -8.21
N GLY A 330 5.52 -4.49 -9.17
CA GLY A 330 5.50 -5.19 -10.46
C GLY A 330 6.74 -6.04 -10.70
N VAL A 331 7.90 -5.39 -10.85
CA VAL A 331 9.16 -6.05 -11.24
C VAL A 331 9.65 -7.05 -10.22
N LEU A 332 9.95 -6.60 -9.01
CA LEU A 332 10.56 -7.45 -8.00
C LEU A 332 9.64 -8.63 -7.59
N PRO A 333 8.34 -8.44 -7.34
CA PRO A 333 7.47 -9.58 -7.00
C PRO A 333 7.38 -10.62 -8.12
N ALA A 334 7.30 -10.19 -9.39
CA ALA A 334 7.17 -11.10 -10.53
C ALA A 334 8.40 -12.00 -10.75
N ILE A 335 9.60 -11.53 -10.39
CA ILE A 335 10.86 -12.28 -10.58
C ILE A 335 11.34 -12.99 -9.30
N GLN A 336 10.67 -12.79 -8.17
CA GLN A 336 11.20 -13.21 -6.87
C GLN A 336 11.39 -14.74 -6.79
N SER A 337 10.46 -15.50 -7.37
CA SER A 337 10.57 -16.96 -7.53
C SER A 337 11.84 -17.34 -8.30
N TYR A 338 12.09 -16.68 -9.44
CA TYR A 338 13.26 -16.91 -10.29
C TYR A 338 14.59 -16.58 -9.64
N ALA A 339 14.65 -15.51 -8.84
CA ALA A 339 15.84 -15.10 -8.11
C ALA A 339 16.13 -16.02 -6.92
N CYS A 340 15.09 -16.40 -6.15
CA CYS A 340 15.30 -17.05 -4.86
C CYS A 340 15.31 -18.58 -4.90
N LEU A 341 14.42 -19.21 -5.68
CA LEU A 341 14.26 -20.67 -5.67
C LEU A 341 15.51 -21.47 -6.09
N PRO A 342 16.43 -20.97 -6.94
CA PRO A 342 17.70 -21.64 -7.18
C PRO A 342 18.57 -21.85 -5.93
N TYR A 343 18.39 -21.03 -4.89
CA TYR A 343 19.07 -21.15 -3.59
C TYR A 343 18.30 -22.05 -2.59
N GLY A 344 17.10 -22.49 -2.95
CA GLY A 344 16.22 -23.35 -2.15
C GLY A 344 14.95 -22.66 -1.66
N ASN A 345 14.02 -23.46 -1.13
CA ASN A 345 12.73 -22.98 -0.65
C ASN A 345 12.84 -22.13 0.63
N TYR A 346 13.73 -22.50 1.54
CA TYR A 346 13.86 -21.76 2.80
C TYR A 346 14.36 -20.32 2.62
N PRO A 347 15.41 -20.04 1.80
CA PRO A 347 15.79 -18.67 1.47
C PRO A 347 14.68 -17.90 0.74
N TYR A 348 13.96 -18.53 -0.18
CA TYR A 348 12.81 -17.89 -0.83
C TYR A 348 11.73 -17.49 0.17
N PHE A 349 11.37 -18.41 1.07
CA PHE A 349 10.42 -18.16 2.14
C PHE A 349 10.85 -16.98 3.02
N LEU A 350 12.11 -16.97 3.46
CA LEU A 350 12.62 -15.91 4.32
C LEU A 350 12.66 -14.55 3.60
N SER A 351 13.04 -14.52 2.33
CA SER A 351 13.03 -13.28 1.51
C SER A 351 11.63 -12.70 1.34
N VAL A 352 10.62 -13.55 1.08
CA VAL A 352 9.21 -13.12 0.98
C VAL A 352 8.72 -12.56 2.31
N LEU A 353 8.96 -13.31 3.40
CA LEU A 353 8.55 -12.93 4.75
C LEU A 353 9.13 -11.57 5.18
N LEU A 354 10.46 -11.42 5.07
CA LEU A 354 11.15 -10.20 5.48
C LEU A 354 10.78 -8.99 4.61
N ASN A 355 10.52 -9.20 3.32
CA ASN A 355 10.06 -8.14 2.42
C ASN A 355 8.70 -7.57 2.87
N ILE A 356 7.76 -8.43 3.28
CA ILE A 356 6.43 -8.00 3.76
C ILE A 356 6.54 -7.30 5.13
N MET A 357 7.43 -7.77 6.01
CA MET A 357 7.71 -7.12 7.30
C MET A 357 8.46 -5.79 7.16
N ALA A 358 9.19 -5.57 6.05
CA ALA A 358 9.99 -4.37 5.84
C ALA A 358 9.13 -3.10 5.81
N ASN A 359 7.89 -3.17 5.28
CA ASN A 359 7.01 -2.01 5.20
C ASN A 359 6.65 -1.42 6.59
N PRO A 360 6.02 -2.18 7.51
CA PRO A 360 5.69 -1.66 8.84
C PRO A 360 6.94 -1.27 9.66
N ILE A 361 8.05 -1.99 9.53
CA ILE A 361 9.32 -1.65 10.19
C ILE A 361 9.84 -0.30 9.68
N THR A 362 9.85 -0.10 8.36
CA THR A 362 10.33 1.13 7.75
C THR A 362 9.44 2.32 8.11
N CYS A 363 8.12 2.14 8.12
CA CYS A 363 7.18 3.16 8.61
C CYS A 363 7.46 3.56 10.06
N PHE A 364 7.76 2.60 10.93
CA PHE A 364 8.13 2.86 12.33
C PHE A 364 9.47 3.61 12.43
N VAL A 365 10.48 3.22 11.66
CA VAL A 365 11.78 3.92 11.64
C VAL A 365 11.65 5.34 11.08
N ALA A 366 10.88 5.52 10.00
CA ALA A 366 10.65 6.81 9.35
C ALA A 366 9.92 7.81 10.27
N TYR A 367 9.17 7.33 11.27
CA TYR A 367 8.61 8.18 12.32
C TYR A 367 9.69 8.89 13.14
N PHE A 368 10.79 8.21 13.47
CA PHE A 368 11.91 8.80 14.23
C PHE A 368 12.91 9.54 13.33
N LEU A 369 13.02 9.12 12.07
CA LEU A 369 13.98 9.68 11.10
C LEU A 369 13.26 10.19 9.84
N PRO A 370 12.37 11.20 9.94
CA PRO A 370 11.69 11.74 8.79
C PRO A 370 12.68 12.52 7.91
N SER A 371 12.86 12.07 6.66
CA SER A 371 13.66 12.81 5.69
C SER A 371 12.78 13.47 4.63
N THR A 372 12.90 14.79 4.50
CA THR A 372 12.40 15.54 3.33
C THR A 372 13.52 16.17 2.52
N ASN A 373 14.76 15.78 2.79
CA ASN A 373 15.93 16.21 2.04
C ASN A 373 15.99 15.41 0.74
N VAL A 374 15.95 16.13 -0.39
CA VAL A 374 15.98 15.53 -1.73
C VAL A 374 17.20 14.65 -1.93
N ILE A 375 18.37 15.13 -1.54
CA ILE A 375 19.63 14.40 -1.68
C ILE A 375 19.57 13.09 -0.88
N ALA A 376 19.04 13.13 0.35
CA ALA A 376 18.98 11.95 1.21
C ALA A 376 18.12 10.84 0.61
N PHE A 377 16.88 11.13 0.19
CA PHE A 377 16.04 10.08 -0.39
C PHE A 377 16.47 9.70 -1.82
N SER A 378 17.17 10.59 -2.56
CA SER A 378 17.81 10.24 -3.83
C SER A 378 18.94 9.22 -3.63
N ILE A 379 19.75 9.37 -2.58
CA ILE A 379 20.79 8.39 -2.23
C ILE A 379 20.18 7.05 -1.83
N THR A 380 19.14 7.03 -0.98
CA THR A 380 18.46 5.77 -0.62
C THR A 380 17.80 5.13 -1.83
N THR A 381 17.25 5.93 -2.75
CA THR A 381 16.72 5.42 -4.02
C THR A 381 17.80 4.78 -4.88
N LEU A 382 18.97 5.41 -5.00
CA LEU A 382 20.10 4.85 -5.75
C LEU A 382 20.57 3.51 -5.13
N LEU A 383 20.69 3.44 -3.80
CA LEU A 383 21.00 2.19 -3.11
C LEU A 383 19.95 1.11 -3.38
N GLY A 384 18.67 1.45 -3.30
CA GLY A 384 17.57 0.54 -3.64
C GLY A 384 17.65 0.03 -5.09
N LEU A 385 18.04 0.89 -6.05
CA LEU A 385 18.22 0.50 -7.44
C LEU A 385 19.42 -0.44 -7.65
N ILE A 386 20.50 -0.29 -6.88
CA ILE A 386 21.65 -1.21 -6.91
C ILE A 386 21.24 -2.61 -6.44
N PHE A 387 20.48 -2.72 -5.35
CA PHE A 387 19.99 -4.02 -4.92
C PHE A 387 18.94 -4.58 -5.88
N ALA A 388 18.03 -3.75 -6.40
CA ALA A 388 17.04 -4.20 -7.39
C ALA A 388 17.70 -4.73 -8.69
N SER A 389 18.77 -4.10 -9.15
CA SER A 389 19.51 -4.58 -10.32
C SER A 389 20.27 -5.87 -10.03
N TYR A 390 20.80 -6.04 -8.82
CA TYR A 390 21.35 -7.32 -8.36
C TYR A 390 20.29 -8.43 -8.38
N GLU A 391 19.10 -8.21 -7.81
CA GLU A 391 18.02 -9.22 -7.82
C GLU A 391 17.56 -9.58 -9.23
N LEU A 392 17.43 -8.56 -10.10
CA LEU A 392 17.10 -8.80 -11.50
C LEU A 392 18.18 -9.63 -12.20
N THR A 393 19.45 -9.40 -11.88
CA THR A 393 20.56 -10.19 -12.40
C THR A 393 20.49 -11.63 -11.92
N LEU A 394 20.17 -11.88 -10.64
CA LEU A 394 19.98 -13.24 -10.13
C LEU A 394 18.85 -13.98 -10.85
N ALA A 395 17.72 -13.31 -11.09
CA ALA A 395 16.61 -13.88 -11.84
C ALA A 395 16.99 -14.21 -13.29
N VAL A 396 17.70 -13.31 -13.98
CA VAL A 396 18.15 -13.53 -15.37
C VAL A 396 19.16 -14.68 -15.47
N LEU A 397 20.04 -14.84 -14.46
CA LEU A 397 21.03 -15.92 -14.42
C LEU A 397 20.45 -17.26 -13.93
N SER A 398 19.18 -17.30 -13.54
CA SER A 398 18.48 -18.54 -13.23
C SER A 398 18.53 -19.49 -14.44
N PRO A 399 18.93 -20.77 -14.27
CA PRO A 399 18.91 -21.56 -13.04
C PRO A 399 20.21 -21.60 -12.22
N ASN A 400 21.26 -20.89 -12.65
CA ASN A 400 22.59 -20.92 -12.03
C ASN A 400 23.07 -19.51 -11.64
N PRO A 401 22.40 -18.85 -10.67
CA PRO A 401 22.80 -17.53 -10.21
C PRO A 401 24.12 -17.56 -9.40
N PHE A 402 24.68 -16.38 -9.16
CA PHE A 402 25.94 -16.23 -8.44
C PHE A 402 25.91 -16.86 -7.05
N PHE A 403 27.00 -17.50 -6.64
CA PHE A 403 27.14 -18.10 -5.30
C PHE A 403 26.08 -19.16 -4.94
N LYS A 404 25.35 -19.74 -5.93
CA LYS A 404 24.35 -20.80 -5.69
C LYS A 404 24.91 -21.98 -4.87
N ASN A 405 26.15 -22.38 -5.17
CA ASN A 405 26.81 -23.53 -4.54
C ASN A 405 27.58 -23.18 -3.26
N GLU A 406 27.61 -21.91 -2.86
CA GLU A 406 28.28 -21.46 -1.65
C GLU A 406 27.27 -21.20 -0.52
N SER A 407 27.64 -21.54 0.71
CA SER A 407 26.80 -21.26 1.89
C SER A 407 26.53 -19.77 2.13
N SER A 408 27.36 -18.89 1.56
CA SER A 408 27.21 -17.44 1.59
C SER A 408 26.06 -16.93 0.71
N GLY A 409 25.78 -17.61 -0.41
CA GLY A 409 24.81 -17.19 -1.42
C GLY A 409 23.39 -16.95 -0.87
N PRO A 410 22.78 -17.94 -0.20
CA PRO A 410 21.46 -17.77 0.41
C PRO A 410 21.37 -16.61 1.42
N VAL A 411 22.44 -16.37 2.18
CA VAL A 411 22.48 -15.29 3.18
C VAL A 411 22.54 -13.93 2.49
N ILE A 412 23.40 -13.78 1.48
CA ILE A 412 23.53 -12.55 0.70
C ILE A 412 22.19 -12.22 0.03
N LEU A 413 21.54 -13.21 -0.60
CA LEU A 413 20.22 -13.10 -1.20
C LEU A 413 19.18 -12.54 -0.21
N VAL A 414 19.03 -13.16 0.96
CA VAL A 414 18.00 -12.74 1.92
C VAL A 414 18.26 -11.31 2.42
N VAL A 415 19.53 -10.98 2.66
CA VAL A 415 19.93 -9.63 3.09
C VAL A 415 19.67 -8.62 1.98
N SER A 416 19.99 -8.91 0.73
CA SER A 416 19.76 -8.00 -0.40
C SER A 416 18.27 -7.74 -0.65
N TRP A 417 17.43 -8.78 -0.58
CA TRP A 417 15.96 -8.65 -0.64
C TRP A 417 15.39 -7.79 0.49
N SER A 418 15.93 -7.94 1.70
CA SER A 418 15.50 -7.12 2.84
C SER A 418 15.92 -5.65 2.67
N LEU A 419 17.14 -5.40 2.18
CA LEU A 419 17.67 -4.06 1.96
C LEU A 419 16.94 -3.32 0.84
N VAL A 420 16.67 -3.97 -0.30
CA VAL A 420 15.90 -3.35 -1.39
C VAL A 420 14.51 -2.94 -0.92
N ALA A 421 13.84 -3.79 -0.13
CA ALA A 421 12.53 -3.51 0.44
C ALA A 421 12.54 -2.26 1.34
N ILE A 422 13.52 -2.18 2.26
CA ILE A 422 13.68 -1.05 3.18
C ILE A 422 13.99 0.24 2.41
N PHE A 423 14.96 0.21 1.49
CA PHE A 423 15.36 1.41 0.75
C PHE A 423 14.25 1.95 -0.15
N ILE A 424 13.57 1.08 -0.91
CA ILE A 424 12.45 1.51 -1.76
C ILE A 424 11.30 2.05 -0.90
N THR A 425 10.94 1.37 0.19
CA THR A 425 9.86 1.82 1.08
C THR A 425 10.19 3.17 1.70
N TYR A 426 11.41 3.35 2.22
CA TYR A 426 11.83 4.61 2.83
C TYR A 426 11.78 5.76 1.82
N SER A 427 12.29 5.56 0.60
CA SER A 427 12.21 6.55 -0.47
C SER A 427 10.77 6.92 -0.83
N LYS A 428 9.87 5.93 -0.92
CA LYS A 428 8.43 6.15 -1.17
C LYS A 428 7.80 7.02 -0.08
N LEU A 429 8.11 6.76 1.19
CA LEU A 429 7.59 7.53 2.34
C LEU A 429 8.09 8.98 2.35
N SER A 430 9.37 9.20 2.06
CA SER A 430 9.95 10.55 1.97
C SER A 430 9.31 11.37 0.84
N ILE A 431 9.11 10.76 -0.33
CA ILE A 431 8.43 11.39 -1.47
C ILE A 431 6.96 11.68 -1.13
N ALA A 432 6.25 10.72 -0.52
CA ALA A 432 4.86 10.90 -0.08
C ALA A 432 4.74 12.08 0.90
N THR A 433 5.70 12.24 1.81
CA THR A 433 5.74 13.34 2.77
C THR A 433 5.87 14.70 2.07
N ILE A 434 6.65 14.79 0.99
CA ILE A 434 6.78 16.02 0.19
C ILE A 434 5.47 16.34 -0.55
N PHE A 435 4.85 15.34 -1.20
CA PHE A 435 3.56 15.54 -1.87
C PHE A 435 2.45 15.90 -0.89
N ARG A 436 2.49 15.35 0.34
CA ARG A 436 1.55 15.69 1.42
C ARG A 436 1.62 17.17 1.79
N ARG A 437 2.81 17.78 1.78
CA ARG A 437 2.99 19.22 2.01
C ARG A 437 2.35 20.09 0.92
N GLN A 438 2.12 19.56 -0.28
CA GLN A 438 1.40 20.25 -1.36
C GLN A 438 -0.13 20.11 -1.26
N GLY A 439 -0.63 19.49 -0.18
CA GLY A 439 -2.06 19.30 0.08
C GLY A 439 -2.71 18.27 -0.82
N ARG A 440 -4.03 18.40 -1.01
CA ARG A 440 -4.88 17.41 -1.70
C ARG A 440 -4.44 17.14 -3.15
N LYS A 441 -4.08 18.18 -3.90
CA LYS A 441 -3.64 18.04 -5.30
C LYS A 441 -2.34 17.25 -5.40
N GLY A 442 -1.38 17.48 -4.49
CA GLY A 442 -0.12 16.74 -4.45
C GLY A 442 -0.33 15.26 -4.13
N MET A 443 -1.13 14.96 -3.10
CA MET A 443 -1.46 13.57 -2.74
C MET A 443 -2.23 12.83 -3.84
N TYR A 444 -3.11 13.52 -4.57
CA TYR A 444 -3.79 12.93 -5.73
C TYR A 444 -2.80 12.49 -6.81
N TRP A 445 -1.85 13.36 -7.20
CA TRP A 445 -0.83 13.02 -8.18
C TRP A 445 0.08 11.87 -7.72
N TYR A 446 0.51 11.91 -6.46
CA TYR A 446 1.31 10.81 -5.88
C TYR A 446 0.58 9.47 -5.98
N GLY A 447 -0.71 9.44 -5.60
CA GLY A 447 -1.53 8.23 -5.67
C GLY A 447 -1.72 7.73 -7.10
N ALA A 448 -2.12 8.62 -8.01
CA ALA A 448 -2.35 8.28 -9.43
C ALA A 448 -1.08 7.72 -10.10
N VAL A 449 0.07 8.36 -9.87
CA VAL A 449 1.35 7.94 -10.44
C VAL A 449 1.87 6.65 -9.81
N SER A 450 1.64 6.44 -8.50
CA SER A 450 2.00 5.19 -7.84
C SER A 450 1.27 3.99 -8.44
N GLN A 451 -0.03 4.15 -8.73
CA GLN A 451 -0.83 3.09 -9.35
C GLN A 451 -0.43 2.88 -10.82
N ALA A 452 -0.20 3.95 -11.57
CA ALA A 452 0.28 3.86 -12.95
C ALA A 452 1.63 3.13 -13.03
N GLY A 453 2.59 3.46 -12.15
CA GLY A 453 3.88 2.77 -12.07
C GLY A 453 3.73 1.27 -11.78
N SER A 454 2.94 0.92 -10.77
CA SER A 454 2.67 -0.49 -10.41
C SER A 454 2.03 -1.26 -11.57
N ALA A 455 1.09 -0.64 -12.30
CA ALA A 455 0.42 -1.24 -13.45
C ALA A 455 1.39 -1.47 -14.61
N VAL A 456 2.17 -0.46 -14.96
CA VAL A 456 3.19 -0.55 -16.02
C VAL A 456 4.21 -1.64 -15.70
N GLY A 457 4.73 -1.67 -14.47
CA GLY A 457 5.69 -2.69 -14.04
C GLY A 457 5.11 -4.11 -14.14
N SER A 458 3.89 -4.33 -13.64
CA SER A 458 3.26 -5.66 -13.64
C SER A 458 2.94 -6.14 -15.05
N ILE A 459 2.39 -5.28 -15.92
CA ILE A 459 2.06 -5.64 -17.30
C ILE A 459 3.32 -5.98 -18.10
N ILE A 460 4.37 -5.15 -18.00
CA ILE A 460 5.65 -5.43 -18.67
C ILE A 460 6.16 -6.79 -18.23
N MET A 461 6.24 -7.03 -16.92
CA MET A 461 6.81 -8.26 -16.39
C MET A 461 5.98 -9.49 -16.70
N PHE A 462 4.66 -9.37 -16.70
CA PHE A 462 3.79 -10.46 -17.15
C PHE A 462 4.10 -10.87 -18.58
N ILE A 463 4.33 -9.90 -19.48
CA ILE A 463 4.74 -10.19 -20.86
C ILE A 463 6.13 -10.83 -20.89
N LEU A 464 7.11 -10.27 -20.16
CA LEU A 464 8.48 -10.78 -20.14
C LEU A 464 8.56 -12.23 -19.59
N VAL A 465 7.79 -12.55 -18.56
CA VAL A 465 7.76 -13.85 -17.89
C VAL A 465 6.90 -14.86 -18.67
N ASN A 466 5.65 -14.53 -18.99
CA ASN A 466 4.66 -15.51 -19.47
C ASN A 466 4.53 -15.60 -20.98
N VAL A 467 4.92 -14.55 -21.71
CA VAL A 467 4.76 -14.50 -23.17
C VAL A 467 6.13 -14.68 -23.84
N LEU A 468 7.14 -13.94 -23.38
CA LEU A 468 8.49 -14.02 -23.92
C LEU A 468 9.34 -15.11 -23.27
N HIS A 469 8.90 -15.67 -22.12
CA HIS A 469 9.60 -16.73 -21.40
C HIS A 469 11.09 -16.42 -21.17
N LEU A 470 11.40 -15.17 -20.79
CA LEU A 470 12.80 -14.71 -20.63
C LEU A 470 13.51 -15.32 -19.42
N PHE A 471 12.76 -15.80 -18.42
CA PHE A 471 13.30 -16.37 -17.20
C PHE A 471 13.15 -17.88 -17.22
N THR A 472 14.19 -18.59 -16.76
CA THR A 472 14.24 -20.06 -16.76
C THR A 472 14.17 -20.59 -15.32
N SER A 473 13.28 -21.55 -15.06
CA SER A 473 13.19 -22.20 -13.76
C SER A 473 14.31 -23.21 -13.54
N ALA A 474 14.80 -23.33 -12.30
CA ALA A 474 15.75 -24.38 -11.93
C ALA A 474 15.05 -25.70 -11.61
N ASP A 475 15.66 -26.80 -12.03
CA ASP A 475 15.27 -28.13 -11.61
C ASP A 475 15.67 -28.35 -10.15
N ALA A 476 14.68 -28.60 -9.29
CA ALA A 476 14.87 -28.73 -7.84
C ALA A 476 15.84 -29.87 -7.43
N CYS A 477 16.06 -30.84 -8.31
CA CYS A 477 16.97 -31.98 -8.09
C CYS A 477 18.07 -32.12 -9.15
N ALA A 478 18.34 -31.08 -9.95
CA ALA A 478 19.48 -31.08 -10.85
C ALA A 478 20.74 -30.70 -10.08
N ASN A 479 21.41 -31.71 -9.50
CA ASN A 479 22.81 -31.67 -9.10
C ASN A 479 23.50 -32.95 -9.56
#